data_AF-T1H3X7-F1
#
_entry.id   AF-T1H3X7-F1
#
_cell.length_a   1.000
_cell.length_b   1.000
_cell.length_c   1.000
_cell.angle_alpha   90.00
_cell.angle_beta   90.00
_cell.angle_gamma   90.00
#
_symmetry.space_group_name_H-M   'P 1'
#
loop_
_entity.id
_entity.type
_entity.pdbx_description
1 polymer ?
#
loop_
_entity_poly.entity_id
_entity_poly.type
_entity_poly.pdbx_seq_one_letter_code
_entity_poly.pdbx_strand_id
1 'polypeptide(L)'
;MKAYQKRTPPPAEWSKWEKYLTEEIGNEFVNATTEFKKRNLFPEYPQDLNDAVSGIRRLQDTYQLDVPSFVEGKIGGVQYDAKLSSSDCADIGLILVLTGNSHLSDIWFKLAIQKFENHPENEILGHTIERSYQFAILSKSVQNDLEAAVSLADTLLKINPSIQEFVFNFKHSLVYLNDIEHGGATVFPELDIGVNPRKGSAVFWYNLKENGDGDTRTIHAACPVLYGSKWVFNKWIRELEQDIARPCPIKK
;
A
#
# COMPACT_ATOMS: atom_id res chain seq x y z
N MET A 1 17.44 -4.15 -56.79
CA MET A 1 16.08 -4.69 -56.54
C MET A 1 15.61 -4.20 -55.18
N LYS A 2 14.63 -3.28 -55.12
CA LYS A 2 13.93 -2.96 -53.87
C LYS A 2 12.56 -3.61 -53.96
N ALA A 3 12.31 -4.61 -53.12
CA ALA A 3 11.01 -5.25 -53.02
C ALA A 3 10.01 -4.27 -52.41
N TYR A 4 9.12 -3.72 -53.24
CA TYR A 4 7.93 -3.00 -52.79
C TYR A 4 6.92 -4.05 -52.31
N GLN A 5 6.88 -4.32 -50.99
CA GLN A 5 5.71 -4.97 -50.40
C GLN A 5 4.54 -3.98 -50.51
N LYS A 6 3.60 -4.25 -51.40
CA LYS A 6 2.29 -3.58 -51.42
C LYS A 6 1.66 -3.78 -50.04
N ARG A 7 1.62 -2.73 -49.22
CA ARG A 7 0.68 -2.67 -48.09
C ARG A 7 -0.71 -2.66 -48.71
N THR A 8 -1.38 -3.81 -48.67
CA THR A 8 -2.81 -3.88 -48.96
C THR A 8 -3.50 -2.95 -47.96
N PRO A 9 -4.37 -2.03 -48.40
CA PRO A 9 -5.13 -1.21 -47.46
C PRO A 9 -5.89 -2.12 -46.49
N PRO A 10 -6.05 -1.71 -45.22
CA PRO A 10 -6.82 -2.50 -44.26
C PRO A 10 -8.18 -2.86 -44.88
N PRO A 11 -8.66 -4.11 -44.72
CA PRO A 11 -10.03 -4.46 -45.10
C PRO A 11 -11.01 -3.40 -44.59
N ALA A 12 -12.06 -3.07 -45.35
CA ALA A 12 -13.02 -2.02 -45.01
C ALA A 12 -13.68 -2.17 -43.61
N GLU A 13 -13.54 -3.34 -42.99
CA GLU A 13 -13.94 -3.63 -41.62
C GLU A 13 -13.05 -2.98 -40.55
N TRP A 14 -11.77 -2.73 -40.84
CA TRP A 14 -10.83 -2.12 -39.88
C TRP A 14 -11.21 -0.71 -39.48
N SER A 15 -11.80 0.07 -40.39
CA SER A 15 -12.29 1.42 -40.07
C SER A 15 -13.46 1.37 -39.07
N LYS A 16 -14.24 0.28 -39.04
CA LYS A 16 -15.29 0.08 -38.03
C LYS A 16 -14.68 -0.29 -36.68
N TRP A 17 -13.68 -1.17 -36.67
CA TRP A 17 -12.95 -1.54 -35.45
C TRP A 17 -12.16 -0.37 -34.87
N GLU A 18 -11.52 0.44 -35.70
CA GLU A 18 -10.83 1.68 -35.28
C GLU A 18 -11.81 2.66 -34.65
N LYS A 19 -12.99 2.87 -35.26
CA LYS A 19 -14.05 3.69 -34.68
C LYS A 19 -14.56 3.14 -33.35
N TYR A 20 -14.72 1.82 -33.23
CA TYR A 20 -15.14 1.17 -31.99
C TYR A 20 -14.07 1.25 -30.88
N LEU A 21 -12.79 1.11 -31.24
CA LEU A 21 -11.66 1.20 -30.30
C LEU A 21 -11.34 2.64 -29.89
N THR A 22 -11.73 3.63 -30.70
CA THR A 22 -11.57 5.07 -30.41
C THR A 22 -12.81 5.69 -29.75
N GLU A 23 -13.90 4.93 -29.64
CA GLU A 23 -15.08 5.36 -28.88
C GLU A 23 -14.73 5.36 -27.39
N GLU A 24 -14.83 6.53 -26.75
CA GLU A 24 -14.58 6.66 -25.31
C GLU A 24 -15.72 6.02 -24.51
N ILE A 25 -15.53 4.75 -24.16
CA ILE A 25 -16.46 3.99 -23.33
C ILE A 25 -16.34 4.47 -21.89
N GLY A 26 -17.47 4.79 -21.25
CA GLY A 26 -17.52 5.14 -19.82
C GLY A 26 -17.58 6.63 -19.51
N ASN A 27 -17.58 7.52 -20.50
CA ASN A 27 -17.78 8.96 -20.28
C ASN A 27 -19.08 9.28 -19.54
N GLU A 28 -20.15 8.52 -19.79
CA GLU A 28 -21.41 8.66 -19.05
C GLU A 28 -21.23 8.31 -17.57
N PHE A 29 -20.52 7.21 -17.27
CA PHE A 29 -20.19 6.82 -15.91
C PHE A 29 -19.28 7.84 -15.21
N VAL A 30 -18.25 8.36 -15.90
CA VAL A 30 -17.34 9.40 -15.41
C VAL A 30 -18.12 10.69 -15.12
N ASN A 31 -19.02 11.10 -16.01
CA ASN A 31 -19.86 12.28 -15.80
C ASN A 31 -20.81 12.08 -14.61
N ALA A 32 -21.46 10.92 -14.50
CA ALA A 32 -22.31 10.59 -13.37
C ALA A 32 -21.54 10.64 -12.04
N THR A 33 -20.41 9.93 -11.94
CA THR A 33 -19.56 9.94 -10.72
C THR A 33 -19.01 11.34 -10.42
N THR A 34 -18.65 12.12 -11.43
CA THR A 34 -18.21 13.51 -11.24
C THR A 34 -19.34 14.37 -10.65
N GLU A 35 -20.58 14.20 -11.10
CA GLU A 35 -21.75 14.90 -10.54
C GLU A 35 -22.05 14.46 -9.10
N PHE A 36 -21.97 13.16 -8.78
CA PHE A 36 -22.10 12.68 -7.40
C PHE A 36 -21.03 13.30 -6.48
N LYS A 37 -19.79 13.39 -6.97
CA LYS A 37 -18.68 14.03 -6.23
C LYS A 37 -18.92 15.52 -6.02
N LYS A 38 -19.36 16.27 -7.03
CA LYS A 38 -19.70 17.70 -6.90
C LYS A 38 -20.80 17.97 -5.88
N ARG A 39 -21.71 17.01 -5.70
CA ARG A 39 -22.83 17.11 -4.75
C ARG A 39 -22.46 16.62 -3.34
N ASN A 40 -21.20 16.24 -3.09
CA ASN A 40 -20.73 15.65 -1.83
C ASN A 40 -21.60 14.45 -1.39
N LEU A 41 -21.99 13.60 -2.34
CA LEU A 41 -22.80 12.40 -2.08
C LEU A 41 -21.96 11.15 -1.83
N PHE A 42 -20.63 11.25 -1.98
CA PHE A 42 -19.71 10.18 -1.60
C PHE A 42 -19.28 10.34 -0.14
N PRO A 43 -19.03 9.23 0.56
CA PRO A 43 -18.44 9.28 1.89
C PRO A 43 -17.11 10.05 1.90
N GLU A 44 -16.90 10.85 2.94
CA GLU A 44 -15.65 11.55 3.18
C GLU A 44 -14.63 10.64 3.88
N TYR A 45 -13.49 10.42 3.21
CA TYR A 45 -12.34 9.77 3.80
C TYR A 45 -11.48 10.78 4.58
N PRO A 46 -10.90 10.43 5.75
CA PRO A 46 -10.98 9.15 6.47
C PRO A 46 -12.13 9.05 7.49
N GLN A 47 -12.91 10.13 7.66
CA GLN A 47 -13.89 10.26 8.74
C GLN A 47 -14.99 9.22 8.68
N ASP A 48 -15.67 9.07 7.54
CA ASP A 48 -16.79 8.14 7.40
C ASP A 48 -16.34 6.68 7.53
N LEU A 49 -15.10 6.38 7.12
CA LEU A 49 -14.53 5.05 7.29
C LEU A 49 -14.26 4.75 8.78
N ASN A 50 -13.70 5.71 9.53
CA ASN A 50 -13.50 5.58 10.97
C ASN A 50 -14.84 5.43 11.71
N ASP A 51 -15.87 6.17 11.29
CA ASP A 51 -17.21 6.10 11.87
C ASP A 51 -17.89 4.77 11.54
N ALA A 52 -17.72 4.25 10.31
CA ALA A 52 -18.18 2.92 9.93
C ALA A 52 -17.52 1.82 10.76
N VAL A 53 -16.20 1.84 10.92
CA VAL A 53 -15.47 0.88 11.76
C VAL A 53 -15.89 0.99 13.23
N SER A 54 -16.10 2.21 13.73
CA SER A 54 -16.63 2.44 15.07
C SER A 54 -18.04 1.87 15.24
N GLY A 55 -18.88 1.98 14.21
CA GLY A 55 -20.20 1.35 14.15
C GLY A 55 -20.12 -0.18 14.21
N ILE A 56 -19.24 -0.79 13.42
CA ILE A 56 -18.98 -2.24 13.43
C ILE A 56 -18.54 -2.68 14.83
N ARG A 57 -17.58 -1.97 15.45
CA ARG A 57 -17.11 -2.27 16.81
C ARG A 57 -18.27 -2.22 17.81
N ARG A 58 -19.11 -1.18 17.75
CA ARG A 58 -20.28 -1.07 18.65
C ARG A 58 -21.25 -2.23 18.47
N LEU A 59 -21.47 -2.70 17.25
CA LEU A 59 -22.32 -3.86 17.00
C LEU A 59 -21.70 -5.14 17.57
N GLN A 60 -20.38 -5.31 17.42
CA GLN A 60 -19.64 -6.42 18.03
C GLN A 60 -19.78 -6.41 19.55
N ASP A 61 -19.56 -5.26 20.19
CA ASP A 61 -19.65 -5.13 21.65
C ASP A 61 -21.08 -5.34 22.18
N THR A 62 -22.07 -4.76 21.49
CA THR A 62 -23.47 -4.77 21.94
C THR A 62 -24.13 -6.14 21.78
N TYR A 63 -23.84 -6.82 20.66
CA TYR A 63 -24.51 -8.06 20.29
C TYR A 63 -23.61 -9.30 20.39
N GLN A 64 -22.37 -9.14 20.87
CA GLN A 64 -21.37 -10.21 20.95
C GLN A 64 -21.23 -10.94 19.61
N LEU A 65 -21.12 -10.17 18.52
CA LEU A 65 -21.05 -10.73 17.18
C LEU A 65 -19.76 -11.54 17.02
N ASP A 66 -19.91 -12.75 16.50
CA ASP A 66 -18.80 -13.58 16.05
C ASP A 66 -18.18 -12.98 14.78
N VAL A 67 -16.97 -12.44 14.89
CA VAL A 67 -16.27 -11.75 13.79
C VAL A 67 -16.10 -12.64 12.55
N PRO A 68 -15.67 -13.91 12.66
CA PRO A 68 -15.63 -14.83 11.52
C PRO A 68 -16.98 -14.98 10.80
N SER A 69 -18.07 -15.19 11.53
CA SER A 69 -19.41 -15.26 10.95
C SER A 69 -19.82 -13.94 10.28
N PHE A 70 -19.54 -12.81 10.92
CA PHE A 70 -19.83 -11.46 10.41
C PHE A 70 -19.12 -11.20 9.07
N VAL A 71 -17.84 -11.56 8.96
CA VAL A 71 -17.03 -11.43 7.73
C VAL A 71 -17.60 -12.23 6.55
N GLU A 72 -18.24 -13.37 6.83
CA GLU A 72 -18.93 -14.19 5.83
C GLU A 72 -20.39 -13.77 5.57
N GLY A 73 -20.82 -12.65 6.15
CA GLY A 73 -22.18 -12.13 5.97
C GLY A 73 -23.22 -12.84 6.82
N LYS A 74 -22.83 -13.55 7.88
CA LYS A 74 -23.76 -14.23 8.79
C LYS A 74 -23.93 -13.44 10.07
N ILE A 75 -25.11 -12.84 10.26
CA ILE A 75 -25.42 -11.98 11.40
C ILE A 75 -26.72 -12.45 12.05
N GLY A 76 -26.68 -12.76 13.35
CA GLY A 76 -27.87 -13.20 14.11
C GLY A 76 -28.52 -14.48 13.56
N GLY A 77 -27.74 -15.36 12.92
CA GLY A 77 -28.22 -16.59 12.29
C GLY A 77 -28.78 -16.43 10.86
N VAL A 78 -28.84 -15.20 10.33
CA VAL A 78 -29.27 -14.91 8.96
C VAL A 78 -28.06 -14.76 8.05
N GLN A 79 -28.11 -15.36 6.86
CA GLN A 79 -27.10 -15.20 5.82
C GLN A 79 -27.46 -14.03 4.90
N TYR A 80 -26.52 -13.11 4.74
CA TYR A 80 -26.59 -11.99 3.82
C TYR A 80 -25.61 -12.18 2.66
N ASP A 81 -25.87 -11.50 1.54
CA ASP A 81 -24.99 -11.54 0.36
C ASP A 81 -23.74 -10.67 0.53
N ALA A 82 -23.78 -9.70 1.43
CA ALA A 82 -22.65 -8.82 1.74
C ALA A 82 -21.59 -9.58 2.55
N LYS A 83 -20.36 -9.61 2.02
CA LYS A 83 -19.19 -10.24 2.64
C LYS A 83 -18.01 -9.29 2.63
N LEU A 84 -17.13 -9.45 3.61
CA LEU A 84 -15.88 -8.67 3.66
C LEU A 84 -14.76 -9.41 2.94
N SER A 85 -14.01 -8.68 2.14
CA SER A 85 -12.80 -9.13 1.46
C SER A 85 -11.60 -9.20 2.42
N SER A 86 -10.48 -9.76 1.95
CA SER A 86 -9.22 -9.72 2.70
C SER A 86 -8.75 -8.29 2.96
N SER A 87 -8.88 -7.39 1.97
CA SER A 87 -8.52 -5.97 2.12
C SER A 87 -9.40 -5.29 3.16
N ASP A 88 -10.72 -5.51 3.13
CA ASP A 88 -11.64 -4.91 4.10
C ASP A 88 -11.25 -5.30 5.54
N CYS A 89 -10.96 -6.59 5.76
CA CYS A 89 -10.52 -7.09 7.06
C CYS A 89 -9.20 -6.43 7.50
N ALA A 90 -8.24 -6.27 6.60
CA ALA A 90 -6.96 -5.63 6.92
C ALA A 90 -7.12 -4.14 7.25
N ASP A 91 -7.95 -3.41 6.50
CA ASP A 91 -8.18 -1.98 6.71
C ASP A 91 -8.98 -1.73 8.00
N ILE A 92 -9.98 -2.55 8.31
CA ILE A 92 -10.68 -2.52 9.62
C ILE A 92 -9.68 -2.76 10.75
N GLY A 93 -8.81 -3.78 10.63
CA GLY A 93 -7.76 -4.07 11.60
C GLY A 93 -6.83 -2.88 11.82
N LEU A 94 -6.39 -2.22 10.74
CA LEU A 94 -5.52 -1.04 10.82
C LEU A 94 -6.21 0.13 11.54
N ILE A 95 -7.47 0.43 11.20
CA ILE A 95 -8.22 1.51 11.85
C ILE A 95 -8.41 1.23 13.33
N LEU A 96 -8.65 -0.01 13.72
CA LEU A 96 -8.71 -0.39 15.13
C LEU A 96 -7.37 -0.13 15.84
N VAL A 97 -6.23 -0.42 15.24
CA VAL A 97 -4.91 -0.07 15.79
C VAL A 97 -4.77 1.45 15.92
N LEU A 98 -5.07 2.22 14.87
CA LEU A 98 -4.91 3.68 14.85
C LEU A 98 -5.84 4.39 15.85
N THR A 99 -7.01 3.81 16.14
CA THR A 99 -7.98 4.33 17.12
C THR A 99 -7.74 3.82 18.55
N GLY A 100 -6.65 3.10 18.81
CA GLY A 100 -6.27 2.62 20.14
C GLY A 100 -6.93 1.31 20.58
N ASN A 101 -7.63 0.62 19.67
CA ASN A 101 -8.31 -0.66 19.90
C ASN A 101 -7.48 -1.84 19.35
N SER A 102 -6.16 -1.81 19.53
CA SER A 102 -5.23 -2.78 18.94
C SER A 102 -5.55 -4.24 19.31
N HIS A 103 -6.01 -4.50 20.54
CA HIS A 103 -6.41 -5.85 20.97
C HIS A 103 -7.52 -6.48 20.11
N LEU A 104 -8.43 -5.67 19.55
CA LEU A 104 -9.49 -6.15 18.68
C LEU A 104 -9.01 -6.41 17.25
N SER A 105 -7.88 -5.83 16.85
CA SER A 105 -7.38 -5.93 15.48
C SER A 105 -6.80 -7.31 15.12
N ASP A 106 -6.39 -8.09 16.11
CA ASP A 106 -5.73 -9.38 15.90
C ASP A 106 -6.58 -10.37 15.10
N ILE A 107 -7.88 -10.46 15.43
CA ILE A 107 -8.81 -11.34 14.72
C ILE A 107 -9.02 -10.88 13.28
N TRP A 108 -9.05 -9.57 13.06
CA TRP A 108 -9.22 -8.98 11.73
C TRP A 108 -8.02 -9.27 10.82
N PHE A 109 -6.79 -9.11 11.32
CA PHE A 109 -5.59 -9.48 10.56
C PHE A 109 -5.50 -10.97 10.30
N LYS A 110 -5.86 -11.81 11.27
CA LYS A 110 -5.92 -13.27 11.08
C LYS A 110 -6.88 -13.65 9.96
N LEU A 111 -8.08 -13.07 9.95
CA LEU A 111 -9.08 -13.31 8.90
C LEU A 111 -8.64 -12.74 7.55
N ALA A 112 -7.96 -11.59 7.52
CA ALA A 112 -7.41 -11.02 6.30
C ALA A 112 -6.39 -11.98 5.64
N ILE A 113 -5.44 -12.49 6.42
CA ILE A 113 -4.42 -13.45 5.95
C ILE A 113 -5.10 -14.74 5.48
N GLN A 114 -6.00 -15.31 6.29
CA GLN A 114 -6.70 -16.56 5.95
C GLN A 114 -7.52 -16.43 4.65
N LYS A 115 -8.23 -15.31 4.46
CA LYS A 115 -9.01 -15.09 3.23
C LYS A 115 -8.12 -14.86 2.02
N PHE A 116 -6.95 -14.24 2.20
CA PHE A 116 -5.97 -14.09 1.13
C PHE A 116 -5.44 -15.45 0.67
N GLU A 117 -5.05 -16.32 1.61
CA GLU A 117 -4.53 -17.66 1.32
C GLU A 117 -5.54 -18.57 0.60
N ASN A 118 -6.84 -18.41 0.91
CA ASN A 118 -7.90 -19.24 0.33
C ASN A 118 -8.31 -18.83 -1.10
N HIS A 119 -7.89 -17.66 -1.60
CA HIS A 119 -8.28 -17.15 -2.91
C HIS A 119 -7.17 -16.30 -3.56
N PRO A 120 -6.38 -16.84 -4.50
CA PRO A 120 -5.28 -16.13 -5.16
C PRO A 120 -5.70 -15.06 -6.20
N GLU A 121 -7.00 -14.77 -6.32
CA GLU A 121 -7.56 -13.85 -7.33
C GLU A 121 -7.72 -12.40 -6.81
N ASN A 122 -7.24 -12.15 -5.58
CA ASN A 122 -7.47 -10.93 -4.80
C ASN A 122 -6.47 -9.78 -5.07
N GLU A 123 -5.58 -9.93 -6.04
CA GLU A 123 -4.56 -8.92 -6.38
C GLU A 123 -5.13 -7.70 -7.16
N ILE A 124 -6.41 -7.75 -7.54
CA ILE A 124 -7.07 -6.75 -8.41
C ILE A 124 -7.35 -5.41 -7.68
N LEU A 125 -7.18 -5.34 -6.34
CA LEU A 125 -7.46 -4.15 -5.53
C LEU A 125 -6.22 -3.51 -4.86
N GLY A 126 -5.00 -3.98 -5.16
CA GLY A 126 -3.77 -3.41 -4.56
C GLY A 126 -3.54 -3.76 -3.08
N HIS A 127 -4.22 -4.79 -2.57
CA HIS A 127 -3.92 -5.39 -1.27
C HIS A 127 -3.10 -6.66 -1.47
N THR A 128 -1.93 -6.75 -0.82
CA THR A 128 -1.06 -7.93 -0.89
C THR A 128 -1.00 -8.64 0.47
N ILE A 129 -0.61 -9.91 0.45
CA ILE A 129 -0.42 -10.70 1.69
C ILE A 129 0.60 -10.03 2.60
N GLU A 130 1.63 -9.42 2.04
CA GLU A 130 2.68 -8.76 2.81
C GLU A 130 2.13 -7.57 3.59
N ARG A 131 1.20 -6.80 3.01
CA ARG A 131 0.52 -5.70 3.71
C ARG A 131 -0.25 -6.20 4.93
N SER A 132 -0.95 -7.32 4.81
CA SER A 132 -1.65 -7.96 5.95
C SER A 132 -0.68 -8.37 7.07
N TYR A 133 0.45 -8.99 6.73
CA TYR A 133 1.49 -9.34 7.71
C TYR A 133 2.13 -8.09 8.36
N GLN A 134 2.44 -7.06 7.57
CA GLN A 134 3.00 -5.81 8.09
C GLN A 134 2.07 -5.13 9.11
N PHE A 135 0.76 -5.09 8.84
CA PHE A 135 -0.20 -4.52 9.78
C PHE A 135 -0.36 -5.38 11.04
N ALA A 136 -0.33 -6.71 10.91
CA ALA A 136 -0.32 -7.61 12.05
C ALA A 136 0.91 -7.39 12.94
N ILE A 137 2.11 -7.25 12.34
CA ILE A 137 3.37 -6.94 13.06
C ILE A 137 3.27 -5.58 13.77
N LEU A 138 2.74 -4.56 13.09
CA LEU A 138 2.51 -3.24 13.69
C LEU A 138 1.60 -3.35 14.92
N SER A 139 0.49 -4.09 14.80
CA SER A 139 -0.44 -4.29 15.91
C SER A 139 0.23 -4.96 17.11
N LYS A 140 0.96 -6.06 16.90
CA LYS A 140 1.69 -6.76 17.96
C LYS A 140 2.74 -5.88 18.61
N SER A 141 3.42 -5.05 17.82
CA SER A 141 4.39 -4.07 18.33
C SER A 141 3.72 -3.02 19.22
N VAL A 142 2.54 -2.51 18.83
CA VAL A 142 1.75 -1.55 19.64
C VAL A 142 1.25 -2.20 20.94
N GLN A 143 0.93 -3.50 20.91
CA GLN A 143 0.56 -4.28 22.08
C GLN A 143 1.75 -4.68 22.97
N ASN A 144 2.99 -4.36 22.57
CA ASN A 144 4.23 -4.79 23.22
C ASN A 144 4.41 -6.33 23.27
N ASP A 145 3.76 -7.05 22.36
CA ASP A 145 3.91 -8.49 22.15
C ASP A 145 5.00 -8.75 21.10
N LEU A 146 6.24 -8.54 21.53
CA LEU A 146 7.41 -8.61 20.65
C LEU A 146 7.68 -10.04 20.14
N GLU A 147 7.32 -11.06 20.91
CA GLU A 147 7.50 -12.46 20.51
C GLU A 147 6.61 -12.82 19.32
N ALA A 148 5.32 -12.46 19.37
CA ALA A 148 4.41 -12.65 18.24
C ALA A 148 4.82 -11.79 17.04
N ALA A 149 5.26 -10.55 17.27
CA ALA A 149 5.71 -9.66 16.19
C ALA A 149 6.90 -10.24 15.42
N VAL A 150 7.89 -10.80 16.12
CA VAL A 150 9.05 -11.46 15.50
C VAL A 150 8.63 -12.71 14.74
N SER A 151 7.75 -13.54 15.31
CA SER A 151 7.25 -14.74 14.64
C SER A 151 6.52 -14.43 13.32
N LEU A 152 5.71 -13.37 13.31
CA LEU A 152 5.06 -12.88 12.10
C LEU A 152 6.07 -12.34 11.08
N ALA A 153 7.09 -11.61 11.54
CA ALA A 153 8.16 -11.10 10.68
C ALA A 153 8.96 -12.23 10.02
N ASP A 154 9.30 -13.28 10.77
CA ASP A 154 9.98 -14.47 10.22
C ASP A 154 9.12 -15.16 9.16
N THR A 155 7.80 -15.18 9.35
CA THR A 155 6.87 -15.75 8.38
C THR A 155 6.80 -14.90 7.12
N LEU A 156 6.72 -13.58 7.27
CA LEU A 156 6.76 -12.63 6.15
C LEU A 156 8.05 -12.74 5.34
N LEU A 157 9.21 -12.86 6.00
CA LEU A 157 10.51 -13.04 5.34
C LEU A 157 10.62 -14.37 4.60
N LYS A 158 9.92 -15.43 5.05
CA LYS A 158 9.84 -16.70 4.30
C LYS A 158 8.99 -16.57 3.04
N ILE A 159 7.90 -15.79 3.11
CA ILE A 159 7.01 -15.55 1.96
C ILE A 159 7.74 -14.70 0.91
N ASN A 160 8.38 -13.61 1.35
CA ASN A 160 9.07 -12.70 0.47
C ASN A 160 10.41 -12.25 1.10
N PRO A 161 11.51 -12.96 0.82
CA PRO A 161 12.83 -12.62 1.37
C PRO A 161 13.33 -11.22 0.96
N SER A 162 12.89 -10.72 -0.20
CA SER A 162 13.27 -9.39 -0.70
C SER A 162 12.62 -8.25 0.10
N ILE A 163 11.62 -8.56 0.92
CA ILE A 163 10.91 -7.54 1.69
C ILE A 163 11.71 -6.98 2.87
N GLN A 164 12.88 -7.56 3.18
CA GLN A 164 13.75 -7.16 4.29
C GLN A 164 14.11 -5.65 4.27
N GLU A 165 14.09 -5.02 3.09
CA GLU A 165 14.33 -3.57 2.92
C GLU A 165 13.05 -2.71 3.00
N PHE A 166 11.88 -3.33 2.91
CA PHE A 166 10.62 -2.69 2.60
C PHE A 166 9.73 -2.46 3.83
N VAL A 167 10.11 -3.06 4.97
CA VAL A 167 9.17 -3.38 6.04
C VAL A 167 8.45 -2.19 6.66
N PHE A 168 8.89 -0.92 6.49
CA PHE A 168 8.07 0.20 7.00
C PHE A 168 8.03 1.50 6.19
N ASN A 169 8.79 1.65 5.08
CA ASN A 169 9.03 2.98 4.48
C ASN A 169 9.02 2.98 2.96
N PHE A 170 8.06 3.69 2.37
CA PHE A 170 7.86 3.76 0.92
C PHE A 170 8.60 4.94 0.27
N LYS A 171 8.83 5.99 1.06
CA LYS A 171 9.66 7.16 0.73
C LYS A 171 10.59 7.42 1.91
N HIS A 172 11.87 7.62 1.61
CA HIS A 172 12.87 7.88 2.63
C HIS A 172 13.46 9.28 2.41
N SER A 173 13.42 10.09 3.46
CA SER A 173 14.20 11.32 3.54
C SER A 173 15.26 11.17 4.60
N LEU A 174 16.53 11.35 4.23
CA LEU A 174 17.67 11.30 5.13
C LEU A 174 18.29 12.68 5.18
N VAL A 175 18.25 13.31 6.35
CA VAL A 175 18.81 14.64 6.60
C VAL A 175 20.12 14.51 7.36
N TYR A 176 21.19 15.14 6.89
CA TYR A 176 22.49 15.15 7.56
C TYR A 176 22.55 16.27 8.58
N LEU A 177 22.84 15.93 9.83
CA LEU A 177 22.85 16.88 10.95
C LEU A 177 24.24 17.49 11.19
N ASN A 178 25.28 16.92 10.59
CA ASN A 178 26.65 17.42 10.65
C ASN A 178 27.44 17.10 9.36
N ASP A 179 28.53 17.84 9.17
CA ASP A 179 29.50 17.58 8.10
C ASP A 179 30.44 16.43 8.49
N ILE A 180 30.94 15.70 7.48
CA ILE A 180 31.94 14.64 7.66
C ILE A 180 33.07 14.87 6.65
N GLU A 181 34.30 14.93 7.13
CA GLU A 181 35.47 15.15 6.26
C GLU A 181 35.81 13.92 5.41
N HIS A 182 35.73 12.72 5.98
CA HIS A 182 36.12 11.48 5.31
C HIS A 182 35.15 10.31 5.57
N GLY A 183 34.63 9.73 4.49
CA GLY A 183 33.70 8.60 4.52
C GLY A 183 32.25 9.01 4.81
N GLY A 184 31.44 8.06 5.25
CA GLY A 184 30.06 8.33 5.67
C GLY A 184 29.06 8.62 4.53
N ALA A 185 29.45 8.50 3.27
CA ALA A 185 28.56 8.67 2.13
C ALA A 185 27.34 7.73 2.19
N THR A 186 26.19 8.19 1.72
CA THR A 186 25.04 7.32 1.44
C THR A 186 25.13 6.91 -0.02
N VAL A 187 25.24 5.61 -0.28
CA VAL A 187 25.47 5.06 -1.64
C VAL A 187 24.27 4.28 -2.12
N PHE A 188 24.02 4.37 -3.43
CA PHE A 188 23.00 3.63 -4.18
C PHE A 188 23.71 2.81 -5.27
N PRO A 189 24.09 1.55 -4.99
CA PRO A 189 24.99 0.78 -5.85
C PRO A 189 24.46 0.58 -7.27
N GLU A 190 23.17 0.26 -7.41
CA GLU A 190 22.52 0.02 -8.71
C GLU A 190 22.39 1.29 -9.57
N LEU A 191 22.48 2.47 -8.95
CA LEU A 191 22.46 3.76 -9.64
C LEU A 191 23.86 4.34 -9.85
N ASP A 192 24.90 3.73 -9.26
CA ASP A 192 26.26 4.26 -9.23
C ASP A 192 26.33 5.70 -8.66
N ILE A 193 25.54 5.97 -7.61
CA ILE A 193 25.46 7.28 -6.97
C ILE A 193 25.97 7.20 -5.53
N GLY A 194 26.84 8.13 -5.14
CA GLY A 194 27.24 8.36 -3.76
C GLY A 194 26.95 9.80 -3.34
N VAL A 195 26.26 9.97 -2.22
CA VAL A 195 25.94 11.29 -1.66
C VAL A 195 26.73 11.52 -0.37
N ASN A 196 27.64 12.48 -0.41
CA ASN A 196 28.44 12.84 0.75
C ASN A 196 27.63 13.63 1.79
N PRO A 197 27.83 13.40 3.10
CA PRO A 197 27.15 14.12 4.16
C PRO A 197 27.56 15.58 4.20
N ARG A 198 26.57 16.48 4.14
CA ARG A 198 26.77 17.91 4.35
C ARG A 198 25.72 18.41 5.31
N LYS A 199 26.13 19.13 6.35
CA LYS A 199 25.22 19.62 7.38
C LYS A 199 24.06 20.41 6.76
N GLY A 200 22.84 20.05 7.12
CA GLY A 200 21.61 20.68 6.66
C GLY A 200 21.15 20.25 5.26
N SER A 201 21.89 19.38 4.56
CA SER A 201 21.41 18.78 3.32
C SER A 201 20.54 17.55 3.59
N ALA A 202 19.68 17.23 2.63
CA ALA A 202 18.80 16.09 2.69
C ALA A 202 18.87 15.30 1.37
N VAL A 203 18.80 13.98 1.49
CA VAL A 203 18.64 13.06 0.36
C VAL A 203 17.24 12.50 0.45
N PHE A 204 16.53 12.47 -0.68
CA PHE A 204 15.16 11.99 -0.74
C PHE A 204 14.99 11.06 -1.94
N TRP A 205 14.37 9.91 -1.72
CA TRP A 205 14.10 8.93 -2.76
C TRP A 205 12.82 8.13 -2.47
N TYR A 206 12.35 7.45 -3.51
CA TYR A 206 11.19 6.55 -3.48
C TYR A 206 11.70 5.12 -3.45
N ASN A 207 11.30 4.34 -2.45
CA ASN A 207 11.60 2.90 -2.43
C ASN A 207 10.69 2.11 -3.39
N LEU A 208 9.63 2.76 -3.92
CA LEU A 208 8.63 2.16 -4.80
C LEU A 208 8.60 2.76 -6.19
N LYS A 209 8.21 1.92 -7.15
CA LYS A 209 7.74 2.32 -8.48
C LYS A 209 6.30 2.82 -8.40
N GLU A 210 5.84 3.44 -9.49
CA GLU A 210 4.46 3.97 -9.59
C GLU A 210 3.36 2.89 -9.45
N ASN A 211 3.70 1.63 -9.73
CA ASN A 211 2.78 0.50 -9.58
C ASN A 211 2.78 -0.10 -8.16
N GLY A 212 3.52 0.48 -7.21
CA GLY A 212 3.62 0.01 -5.84
C GLY A 212 4.71 -1.05 -5.59
N ASP A 213 5.33 -1.57 -6.65
CA ASP A 213 6.41 -2.55 -6.51
C ASP A 213 7.67 -1.90 -5.97
N GLY A 214 8.49 -2.67 -5.25
CA GLY A 214 9.82 -2.23 -4.84
C GLY A 214 10.72 -1.87 -6.03
N ASP A 215 11.41 -0.73 -5.88
CA ASP A 215 12.44 -0.30 -6.81
C ASP A 215 13.82 -0.71 -6.30
N THR A 216 14.31 -1.84 -6.79
CA THR A 216 15.63 -2.39 -6.45
C THR A 216 16.78 -1.43 -6.78
N ARG A 217 16.57 -0.43 -7.65
CA ARG A 217 17.59 0.59 -7.92
C ARG A 217 17.87 1.50 -6.72
N THR A 218 16.93 1.55 -5.78
CA THR A 218 17.01 2.42 -4.60
C THR A 218 17.55 1.73 -3.34
N ILE A 219 18.02 0.49 -3.50
CA ILE A 219 18.87 -0.18 -2.52
C ILE A 219 20.02 0.75 -2.15
N HIS A 220 20.21 0.96 -0.84
CA HIS A 220 21.16 1.94 -0.36
C HIS A 220 21.86 1.47 0.90
N ALA A 221 23.07 1.97 1.09
CA ALA A 221 23.88 1.71 2.26
C ALA A 221 24.61 2.97 2.72
N ALA A 222 25.03 2.99 3.98
CA ALA A 222 25.95 3.99 4.48
C ALA A 222 27.39 3.45 4.39
N CYS A 223 28.28 4.19 3.73
CA CYS A 223 29.71 3.93 3.80
C CYS A 223 30.23 4.13 5.23
N PRO A 224 31.29 3.40 5.64
CA PRO A 224 31.96 3.62 6.91
C PRO A 224 32.40 5.08 7.08
N VAL A 225 32.25 5.62 8.29
CA VAL A 225 32.82 6.92 8.66
C VAL A 225 34.29 6.69 9.01
N LEU A 226 35.20 7.30 8.27
CA LEU A 226 36.64 7.10 8.47
C LEU A 226 37.18 8.03 9.57
N TYR A 227 36.57 9.20 9.74
CA TYR A 227 36.94 10.17 10.76
C TYR A 227 35.71 10.95 11.25
N GLY A 228 35.56 11.09 12.57
CA GLY A 228 34.43 11.78 13.21
C GLY A 228 33.21 10.89 13.48
N SER A 229 32.02 11.47 13.41
CA SER A 229 30.75 10.76 13.66
C SER A 229 29.66 11.25 12.71
N LYS A 230 28.81 10.35 12.21
CA LYS A 230 27.69 10.68 11.32
C LYS A 230 26.39 10.75 12.11
N TRP A 231 25.77 11.93 12.13
CA TRP A 231 24.44 12.13 12.70
C TRP A 231 23.43 12.36 11.57
N VAL A 232 22.40 11.53 11.55
CA VAL A 232 21.34 11.60 10.55
C VAL A 232 19.97 11.60 11.20
N PHE A 233 19.05 12.34 10.60
CA PHE A 233 17.63 12.25 10.88
C PHE A 233 16.95 11.54 9.72
N ASN A 234 16.35 10.38 9.99
CA ASN A 234 15.58 9.63 9.01
C ASN A 234 14.10 9.97 9.18
N LYS A 235 13.49 10.55 8.15
CA LYS A 235 12.05 10.67 8.03
C LYS A 235 11.55 9.66 7.03
N TRP A 236 10.70 8.80 7.54
CA TRP A 236 9.97 7.85 6.75
C TRP A 236 8.60 8.40 6.41
N ILE A 237 8.26 8.40 5.12
CA ILE A 237 6.98 8.89 4.61
C ILE A 237 6.25 7.68 4.03
N ARG A 238 5.04 7.45 4.55
CA ARG A 238 4.21 6.31 4.15
C ARG A 238 3.47 6.61 2.84
N GLU A 239 3.16 5.57 2.07
CA GLU A 239 2.38 5.70 0.83
C GLU A 239 0.88 5.78 1.09
N LEU A 240 0.40 5.05 2.11
CA LEU A 240 -0.98 5.10 2.55
C LEU A 240 -1.35 6.51 3.04
N GLU A 241 -2.61 6.90 2.84
CA GLU A 241 -3.18 8.20 3.24
C GLU A 241 -2.55 9.42 2.52
N GLN A 242 -2.07 9.23 1.28
CA GLN A 242 -1.50 10.30 0.46
C GLN A 242 -2.41 10.75 -0.68
N ASP A 243 -3.66 10.31 -0.75
CA ASP A 243 -4.55 10.53 -1.92
C ASP A 243 -4.85 12.01 -2.21
N ILE A 244 -4.72 12.88 -1.20
CA ILE A 244 -4.83 14.33 -1.31
C ILE A 244 -3.50 14.97 -1.78
N ALA A 245 -2.36 14.46 -1.28
CA ALA A 245 -1.03 14.98 -1.59
C ALA A 245 -0.45 14.43 -2.90
N ARG A 246 -0.95 13.26 -3.34
CA ARG A 246 -0.64 12.57 -4.59
C ARG A 246 -1.91 11.96 -5.18
N PRO A 247 -2.71 12.76 -5.92
CA PRO A 247 -3.78 12.22 -6.74
C PRO A 247 -3.18 11.26 -7.78
N CYS A 248 -3.83 10.12 -8.04
CA CYS A 248 -3.40 9.21 -9.10
C CYS A 248 -3.27 9.97 -10.42
N PRO A 249 -2.14 9.83 -11.15
CA PRO A 249 -2.02 10.44 -12.46
C PRO A 249 -3.04 9.79 -13.40
N ILE A 250 -3.97 10.59 -13.91
CA ILE A 250 -4.85 10.16 -15.00
C ILE A 250 -3.92 9.89 -16.18
N LYS A 251 -3.80 8.61 -16.59
CA LYS A 251 -3.09 8.27 -17.82
C LYS A 251 -3.72 9.06 -18.96
N LYS A 252 -2.94 9.96 -19.56
CA LYS A 252 -3.30 10.64 -20.81
C LYS A 252 -3.10 9.71 -21.99
#